data_AF-A0A0Q6W5L9-F1
#
_entry.id   AF-A0A0Q6W5L9-F1
#
_cell.length_a   1.000
_cell.length_b   1.000
_cell.length_c   1.000
_cell.angle_alpha   90.00
_cell.angle_beta   90.00
_cell.angle_gamma   90.00
#
_symmetry.space_group_name_H-M   'P 1'
#
loop_
_entity.id
_entity.type
_entity.pdbx_description
1 polymer ?
#
loop_
_entity_poly.entity_id
_entity_poly.type
_entity_poly.pdbx_seq_one_letter_code
_entity_poly.pdbx_strand_id
1 'polypeptide(L)'
;MTSQPSDNGLKQRLDFIELNDDARTALREMRPAISELLGGALDKFYSKLARTPAVASFFADKSHMNHAKARQEAHWANLAGGNFDEAYVKGVMAVGKTHARIGLEPRWYIGGYALLMSDLIKGLMDKQWPSMFARQQGKVLAEKLAAVVKAAMLDMDYSISVYLEAMEEKRLKLEEERIKAESDQAIALDHLRRGLEALSNGDLEATLPADLPGNFKEMAEDYNRAVAALRTSFASVRATSGEILQGTDAIAKGSDDLALRTAQQAAGVEESSAALQQLSVSVGQTAANAEKASDAVRDTQQKAKNSGELVTSAVSAMAGIEKSSTEIAKIIGVIDEIAFQTNLLALNAGVEAARAGDAGKGFAVVAQEVRQLAQRTADAAKEIKKLISESSVQVNEGVDIVSSTGEALSDMIARIDIINSFVADIAAAARDQATGVNEVSVAIRNMDTITQQNSGMVERTSAETRHLRNEVESLVGLLQRFRTGGHERATSTVSRRAA
;
A
#
# COMPACT_ATOMS: atom_id res chain seq x y z
N MET A 1 -53.41 -51.36 2.31
CA MET A 1 -54.50 -52.29 1.92
C MET A 1 -55.81 -51.66 2.32
N THR A 2 -56.47 -51.00 1.36
CA THR A 2 -57.80 -50.39 1.55
C THR A 2 -58.85 -51.50 1.53
N SER A 3 -59.17 -52.04 2.71
CA SER A 3 -60.29 -52.97 2.87
C SER A 3 -61.57 -52.20 2.59
N GLN A 4 -62.15 -52.39 1.40
CA GLN A 4 -63.56 -52.10 1.20
C GLN A 4 -64.33 -52.83 2.32
N PRO A 5 -65.34 -52.20 2.97
CA PRO A 5 -66.16 -52.89 3.93
C PRO A 5 -66.98 -53.91 3.14
N SER A 6 -66.44 -55.11 2.96
CA SER A 6 -67.13 -56.20 2.31
C SER A 6 -68.40 -56.47 3.11
N ASP A 7 -69.52 -56.62 2.41
CA ASP A 7 -70.87 -56.99 2.91
C ASP A 7 -70.85 -58.07 4.02
N ASN A 8 -69.80 -58.90 4.01
CA ASN A 8 -69.46 -59.90 5.01
C ASN A 8 -69.29 -59.37 6.45
N GLY A 9 -68.76 -58.15 6.64
CA GLY A 9 -68.46 -57.61 7.98
C GLY A 9 -69.70 -57.16 8.75
N LEU A 10 -70.71 -56.61 8.05
CA LEU A 10 -72.00 -56.29 8.66
C LEU A 10 -72.77 -57.57 8.98
N LYS A 11 -72.80 -58.52 8.04
CA LYS A 11 -73.46 -59.81 8.22
C LYS A 11 -72.92 -60.59 9.42
N GLN A 12 -71.60 -60.69 9.56
CA GLN A 12 -70.97 -61.35 10.72
C GLN A 12 -71.37 -60.72 12.06
N ARG A 13 -71.43 -59.39 12.14
CA ARG A 13 -71.84 -58.68 13.36
C ARG A 13 -73.32 -58.93 13.67
N LEU A 14 -74.19 -58.90 12.65
CA LEU A 14 -75.63 -59.17 12.80
C LEU A 14 -75.89 -60.62 13.23
N ASP A 15 -75.18 -61.58 12.64
CA ASP A 15 -75.28 -63.00 12.99
C ASP A 15 -74.78 -63.25 14.42
N PHE A 16 -73.65 -62.65 14.81
CA PHE A 16 -73.05 -62.81 16.15
C PHE A 16 -73.94 -62.31 17.28
N ILE A 17 -74.62 -61.18 17.10
CA ILE A 17 -75.55 -60.64 18.09
C ILE A 17 -76.97 -61.24 17.95
N GLU A 18 -77.17 -62.17 17.01
CA GLU A 18 -78.46 -62.79 16.66
C GLU A 18 -79.55 -61.74 16.34
N LEU A 19 -79.22 -60.70 15.58
CA LEU A 19 -80.19 -59.74 15.07
C LEU A 19 -80.80 -60.25 13.75
N ASN A 20 -81.44 -61.41 13.87
CA ASN A 20 -82.15 -62.11 12.80
C ASN A 20 -83.45 -61.37 12.39
N ASP A 21 -84.17 -61.91 11.41
CA ASP A 21 -85.37 -61.27 10.87
C ASP A 21 -86.48 -61.07 11.92
N ASP A 22 -86.59 -61.96 12.91
CA ASP A 22 -87.55 -61.82 14.02
C ASP A 22 -87.18 -60.63 14.92
N ALA A 23 -85.90 -60.49 15.28
CA ALA A 23 -85.42 -59.35 16.07
C ALA A 23 -85.54 -58.03 15.29
N ARG A 24 -85.33 -58.04 13.97
CA ARG A 24 -85.57 -56.86 13.11
C ARG A 24 -87.04 -56.50 13.02
N THR A 25 -87.92 -57.50 12.98
CA THR A 25 -89.38 -57.29 13.02
C THR A 25 -89.79 -56.70 14.37
N ALA A 26 -89.27 -57.23 15.48
CA ALA A 26 -89.46 -56.69 16.82
C ALA A 26 -89.00 -55.23 16.96
N LEU A 27 -87.88 -54.85 16.33
CA LEU A 27 -87.44 -53.45 16.24
C LEU A 27 -88.44 -52.57 15.49
N ARG A 28 -88.91 -53.01 14.32
CA ARG A 28 -89.89 -52.28 13.51
C ARG A 28 -91.19 -52.04 14.26
N GLU A 29 -91.66 -53.04 15.01
CA GLU A 29 -92.86 -52.92 15.85
C GLU A 29 -92.67 -51.92 16.99
N MET A 30 -91.47 -51.81 17.56
CA MET A 30 -91.17 -50.83 18.59
C MET A 30 -90.81 -49.44 18.07
N ARG A 31 -90.55 -49.30 16.77
CA ARG A 31 -90.17 -48.03 16.14
C ARG A 31 -91.06 -46.85 16.53
N PRO A 32 -92.41 -46.93 16.51
CA PRO A 32 -93.25 -45.79 16.90
C PRO A 32 -92.99 -45.34 18.35
N ALA A 33 -92.87 -46.30 19.27
CA ALA A 33 -92.62 -46.03 20.68
C ALA A 33 -91.20 -45.48 20.91
N ILE A 34 -90.19 -46.02 20.21
CA ILE A 34 -88.82 -45.52 20.24
C ILE A 34 -88.77 -44.08 19.73
N SER A 35 -89.36 -43.79 18.57
CA SER A 35 -89.35 -42.45 17.98
C SER A 35 -90.04 -41.41 18.87
N GLU A 36 -91.14 -41.78 19.53
CA GLU A 36 -91.85 -40.89 20.45
C GLU A 36 -91.03 -40.59 21.72
N LEU A 37 -90.32 -41.59 22.27
CA LEU A 37 -89.52 -41.45 23.49
C LEU A 37 -88.16 -40.78 23.24
N LEU A 38 -87.60 -40.99 22.05
CA LEU A 38 -86.24 -40.58 21.71
C LEU A 38 -86.05 -39.06 21.78
N GLY A 39 -87.03 -38.28 21.34
CA GLY A 39 -86.93 -36.82 21.35
C GLY A 39 -86.67 -36.27 22.76
N GLY A 40 -87.42 -36.76 23.75
CA GLY A 40 -87.25 -36.40 25.16
C GLY A 40 -85.99 -36.96 25.80
N ALA A 41 -85.57 -38.17 25.43
CA ALA A 41 -84.29 -38.75 25.87
C ALA A 41 -83.09 -37.95 25.34
N LEU A 42 -83.13 -37.54 24.08
CA LEU A 42 -82.09 -36.71 23.47
C LEU A 42 -82.08 -35.29 24.06
N ASP A 43 -83.22 -34.69 24.39
CA ASP A 43 -83.26 -33.39 25.08
C ASP A 43 -82.51 -33.44 26.43
N LYS A 44 -82.75 -34.51 27.21
CA LYS A 44 -82.02 -34.74 28.48
C LYS A 44 -80.53 -34.97 28.22
N PHE A 45 -80.19 -35.77 27.22
CA PHE A 45 -78.81 -36.07 26.84
C PHE A 45 -78.04 -34.80 26.42
N TYR A 46 -78.54 -34.02 25.47
CA TYR A 46 -77.89 -32.79 25.03
C TYR A 46 -77.86 -31.72 26.13
N SER A 47 -78.87 -31.66 27.00
CA SER A 47 -78.83 -30.81 28.21
C SER A 47 -77.69 -31.20 29.15
N LYS A 48 -77.40 -32.50 29.28
CA LYS A 48 -76.26 -32.99 30.06
C LYS A 48 -74.92 -32.70 29.37
N LEU A 49 -74.83 -32.87 28.04
CA LEU A 49 -73.64 -32.52 27.27
C LEU A 49 -73.27 -31.04 27.44
N ALA A 50 -74.26 -30.13 27.35
CA ALA A 50 -74.05 -28.69 27.52
C ALA A 50 -73.47 -28.32 28.92
N ARG A 51 -73.77 -29.14 29.94
CA ARG A 51 -73.29 -28.94 31.33
C ARG A 51 -71.99 -29.69 31.63
N THR A 52 -71.45 -30.45 30.67
CA THR A 52 -70.25 -31.26 30.85
C THR A 52 -69.10 -30.62 30.06
N PRO A 53 -68.18 -29.88 30.70
CA PRO A 53 -67.18 -29.05 29.99
C PRO A 53 -66.35 -29.80 28.95
N ALA A 54 -65.99 -31.06 29.25
CA ALA A 54 -65.15 -31.90 28.38
C ALA A 54 -65.79 -32.23 27.02
N VAL A 55 -67.12 -32.15 26.89
CA VAL A 55 -67.86 -32.46 25.66
C VAL A 55 -68.66 -31.28 25.12
N ALA A 56 -68.93 -30.27 25.96
CA ALA A 56 -69.58 -29.04 25.54
C ALA A 56 -68.77 -28.29 24.47
N SER A 57 -67.43 -28.33 24.55
CA SER A 57 -66.51 -27.66 23.63
C SER A 57 -66.58 -28.15 22.18
N PHE A 58 -67.15 -29.32 21.92
CA PHE A 58 -67.36 -29.82 20.55
C PHE A 58 -68.50 -29.10 19.82
N PHE A 59 -69.30 -28.30 20.53
CA PHE A 59 -70.40 -27.54 19.98
C PHE A 59 -70.10 -26.05 20.06
N ALA A 60 -70.31 -25.35 18.94
CA ALA A 60 -70.07 -23.91 18.87
C ALA A 60 -71.16 -23.13 19.62
N ASP A 61 -72.41 -23.60 19.52
CA ASP A 61 -73.57 -22.99 20.12
C ASP A 61 -74.74 -24.00 20.24
N LYS A 62 -75.87 -23.51 20.75
CA LYS A 62 -77.10 -24.30 20.91
C LYS A 62 -77.71 -24.72 19.56
N SER A 63 -77.51 -23.94 18.48
CA SER A 63 -77.98 -24.30 17.14
C SER A 63 -77.23 -25.52 16.61
N HIS A 64 -75.91 -25.57 16.78
CA HIS A 64 -75.09 -26.74 16.45
C HIS A 64 -75.55 -27.97 17.24
N MET A 65 -75.84 -27.84 18.54
CA MET A 65 -76.40 -28.94 19.35
C MET A 65 -77.76 -29.41 18.83
N ASN A 66 -78.67 -28.49 18.49
CA ASN A 66 -79.99 -28.83 17.95
C ASN A 66 -79.88 -29.55 16.59
N HIS A 67 -78.97 -29.10 15.73
CA HIS A 67 -78.71 -29.78 14.46
C HIS A 67 -78.17 -31.21 14.68
N ALA A 68 -77.19 -31.36 15.59
CA ALA A 68 -76.67 -32.68 15.96
C ALA A 68 -77.78 -33.58 16.53
N LYS A 69 -78.67 -33.03 17.38
CA LYS A 69 -79.84 -33.73 17.90
C LYS A 69 -80.74 -34.24 16.78
N ALA A 70 -81.14 -33.38 15.84
CA ALA A 70 -81.99 -33.78 14.73
C ALA A 70 -81.36 -34.89 13.86
N ARG A 71 -80.03 -34.87 13.69
CA ARG A 71 -79.32 -35.95 13.00
C ARG A 71 -79.30 -37.26 13.80
N GLN A 72 -79.16 -37.18 15.12
CA GLN A 72 -79.29 -38.36 16.00
C GLN A 72 -80.70 -38.93 15.93
N GLU A 73 -81.75 -38.09 15.96
CA GLU A 73 -83.14 -38.53 15.79
C GLU A 73 -83.35 -39.29 14.49
N ALA A 74 -82.84 -38.76 13.37
CA ALA A 74 -82.91 -39.43 12.07
C ALA A 74 -82.13 -40.75 12.04
N HIS A 75 -80.93 -40.78 12.64
CA HIS A 75 -80.08 -41.97 12.72
C HIS A 75 -80.74 -43.10 13.51
N TRP A 76 -81.23 -42.79 14.71
CA TRP A 76 -81.95 -43.75 15.56
C TRP A 76 -83.29 -44.18 14.96
N ALA A 77 -83.99 -43.31 14.24
CA ALA A 77 -85.21 -43.69 13.50
C ALA A 77 -84.92 -44.69 12.38
N ASN A 78 -83.76 -44.59 11.73
CA ASN A 78 -83.29 -45.58 10.76
C ASN A 78 -82.92 -46.90 11.44
N LEU A 79 -82.16 -46.84 12.55
CA LEU A 79 -81.80 -48.00 13.36
C LEU A 79 -83.03 -48.78 13.85
N ALA A 80 -84.05 -48.08 14.38
CA ALA A 80 -85.31 -48.66 14.81
C ALA A 80 -86.17 -49.20 13.65
N GLY A 81 -85.87 -48.82 12.41
CA GLY A 81 -86.48 -49.41 11.21
C GLY A 81 -86.03 -50.83 10.91
N GLY A 82 -84.99 -51.34 11.60
CA GLY A 82 -84.45 -52.68 11.39
C GLY A 82 -83.82 -52.89 10.01
N ASN A 83 -83.48 -51.80 9.32
CA ASN A 83 -82.86 -51.81 7.99
C ASN A 83 -81.35 -51.68 8.15
N PHE A 84 -80.67 -52.82 8.23
CA PHE A 84 -79.21 -52.90 8.32
C PHE A 84 -78.62 -53.13 6.93
N ASP A 85 -78.60 -52.07 6.12
CA ASP A 85 -78.12 -52.07 4.74
C ASP A 85 -76.87 -51.18 4.57
N GLU A 86 -76.45 -50.96 3.32
CA GLU A 86 -75.30 -50.10 3.01
C GLU A 86 -75.51 -48.65 3.46
N ALA A 87 -76.76 -48.15 3.46
CA ALA A 87 -77.07 -46.80 3.92
C ALA A 87 -76.90 -46.68 5.45
N TYR A 88 -77.30 -47.70 6.20
CA TYR A 88 -76.98 -47.82 7.63
C TYR A 88 -75.47 -47.78 7.88
N VAL A 89 -74.71 -48.62 7.17
CA VAL A 89 -73.23 -48.68 7.29
C VAL A 89 -72.60 -47.32 7.01
N LYS A 90 -72.98 -46.65 5.92
CA LYS A 90 -72.48 -45.30 5.60
C LYS A 90 -72.80 -44.29 6.69
N GLY A 91 -74.01 -44.36 7.27
CA GLY A 91 -74.45 -43.49 8.36
C GLY A 91 -73.58 -43.66 9.61
N VAL A 92 -73.42 -44.89 10.09
CA VAL A 92 -72.65 -45.18 11.31
C VAL A 92 -71.14 -44.94 11.11
N MET A 93 -70.60 -45.20 9.92
CA MET A 93 -69.22 -44.82 9.59
C MET A 93 -69.00 -43.30 9.61
N ALA A 94 -69.96 -42.51 9.14
CA ALA A 94 -69.87 -41.05 9.19
C ALA A 94 -69.85 -40.53 10.63
N VAL A 95 -70.58 -41.18 11.55
CA VAL A 95 -70.54 -40.89 13.00
C VAL A 95 -69.15 -41.20 13.55
N GLY A 96 -68.62 -42.41 13.33
CA GLY A 96 -67.28 -42.81 13.77
C GLY A 96 -66.16 -41.87 13.26
N LYS A 97 -66.18 -41.53 11.97
CA LYS A 97 -65.22 -40.58 11.37
C LYS A 97 -65.33 -39.18 11.97
N THR A 98 -66.55 -38.72 12.24
CA THR A 98 -66.77 -37.41 12.86
C THR A 98 -66.20 -37.39 14.27
N HIS A 99 -66.44 -38.44 15.06
CA HIS A 99 -65.88 -38.57 16.42
C HIS A 99 -64.36 -38.63 16.41
N ALA A 100 -63.73 -39.35 15.46
CA ALA A 100 -62.29 -39.37 15.32
C ALA A 100 -61.73 -37.99 14.96
N ARG A 101 -62.38 -37.29 14.01
CA ARG A 101 -61.97 -35.96 13.56
C ARG A 101 -62.03 -34.92 14.67
N ILE A 102 -63.09 -34.92 15.48
CA ILE A 102 -63.22 -33.98 16.60
C ILE A 102 -62.44 -34.42 17.84
N GLY A 103 -61.92 -35.65 17.88
CA GLY A 103 -61.23 -36.18 19.05
C GLY A 103 -62.15 -36.55 20.22
N LEU A 104 -63.40 -36.93 19.94
CA LEU A 104 -64.33 -37.37 20.98
C LEU A 104 -63.87 -38.72 21.53
N GLU A 105 -63.48 -38.76 22.81
CA GLU A 105 -63.01 -40.01 23.43
C GLU A 105 -64.15 -41.05 23.51
N PRO A 106 -63.86 -42.35 23.28
CA PRO A 106 -64.87 -43.40 23.31
C PRO A 106 -65.67 -43.46 24.62
N ARG A 107 -65.07 -43.06 25.75
CA ARG A 107 -65.76 -43.03 27.06
C ARG A 107 -67.01 -42.16 27.06
N TRP A 108 -66.98 -41.03 26.36
CA TRP A 108 -68.11 -40.10 26.27
C TRP A 108 -69.17 -40.59 25.30
N TYR A 109 -68.74 -41.21 24.21
CA TYR A 109 -69.63 -41.82 23.23
C TYR A 109 -70.39 -43.02 23.82
N ILE A 110 -69.68 -43.95 24.46
CA ILE A 110 -70.26 -45.11 25.17
C ILE A 110 -71.20 -44.63 26.29
N GLY A 111 -70.76 -43.65 27.08
CA GLY A 111 -71.58 -43.05 28.14
C GLY A 111 -72.86 -42.41 27.62
N GLY A 112 -72.84 -41.82 26.42
CA GLY A 112 -74.02 -41.26 25.77
C GLY A 112 -75.07 -42.32 25.41
N TYR A 113 -74.65 -43.44 24.83
CA TYR A 113 -75.54 -44.58 24.57
C TYR A 113 -76.07 -45.18 25.87
N ALA A 114 -75.26 -45.29 26.92
CA ALA A 114 -75.73 -45.79 28.22
C ALA A 114 -76.88 -44.92 28.79
N LEU A 115 -76.79 -43.60 28.64
CA LEU A 115 -77.85 -42.67 29.06
C LEU A 115 -79.09 -42.79 28.20
N LEU A 116 -78.93 -42.77 26.87
CA LEU A 116 -80.05 -42.88 25.93
C LEU A 116 -80.77 -44.22 26.07
N MET A 117 -80.04 -45.32 26.19
CA MET A 117 -80.59 -46.65 26.37
C MET A 117 -81.31 -46.80 27.70
N SER A 118 -80.77 -46.27 28.79
CA SER A 118 -81.48 -46.26 30.09
C SER A 118 -82.84 -45.56 29.99
N ASP A 119 -82.89 -44.38 29.36
CA ASP A 119 -84.13 -43.61 29.23
C ASP A 119 -85.12 -44.27 28.27
N LEU A 120 -84.64 -44.83 27.15
CA LEU A 120 -85.47 -45.58 26.20
C LEU A 120 -86.05 -46.85 26.84
N ILE A 121 -85.25 -47.64 27.55
CA ILE A 121 -85.71 -48.87 28.20
C ILE A 121 -86.79 -48.54 29.24
N LYS A 122 -86.55 -47.54 30.11
CA LYS A 122 -87.56 -47.12 31.11
C LYS A 122 -88.86 -46.68 30.45
N GLY A 123 -88.78 -45.82 29.43
CA GLY A 123 -89.98 -45.34 28.74
C GLY A 123 -90.74 -46.43 27.98
N LEU A 124 -90.03 -47.40 27.40
CA LEU A 124 -90.64 -48.56 26.74
C LEU A 124 -91.30 -49.50 27.76
N MET A 125 -90.66 -49.72 28.92
CA MET A 125 -91.23 -50.49 30.02
C MET A 125 -92.50 -49.85 30.54
N ASP A 126 -92.52 -48.53 30.79
CA ASP A 126 -93.71 -47.82 31.30
C ASP A 126 -94.89 -47.89 30.32
N LYS A 127 -94.63 -47.80 29.00
CA LYS A 127 -95.68 -47.78 27.98
C LYS A 127 -96.25 -49.15 27.63
N GLN A 128 -95.43 -50.19 27.68
CA GLN A 128 -95.80 -51.53 27.21
C GLN A 128 -95.90 -52.54 28.36
N TRP A 129 -95.91 -52.07 29.61
CA TRP A 129 -95.98 -52.93 30.79
C TRP A 129 -97.23 -53.84 30.74
N PRO A 130 -97.07 -55.17 30.73
CA PRO A 130 -98.21 -56.08 30.72
C PRO A 130 -98.93 -56.10 32.07
N SER A 131 -100.23 -56.39 32.10
CA SER A 131 -100.98 -56.53 33.37
C SER A 131 -100.40 -57.65 34.24
N MET A 132 -100.56 -57.59 35.58
CA MET A 132 -99.92 -58.50 36.55
C MET A 132 -100.18 -60.01 36.32
N PHE A 133 -101.12 -60.37 35.44
CA PHE A 133 -101.45 -61.77 35.10
C PHE A 133 -100.98 -62.20 33.69
N ALA A 134 -100.26 -61.37 32.93
CA ALA A 134 -99.90 -61.61 31.53
C ALA A 134 -98.41 -61.98 31.32
N ARG A 135 -97.99 -63.15 31.83
CA ARG A 135 -96.60 -63.65 31.75
C ARG A 135 -96.06 -63.81 30.31
N GLN A 136 -96.94 -64.08 29.34
CA GLN A 136 -96.55 -64.27 27.94
C GLN A 136 -96.28 -62.94 27.21
N GLN A 137 -97.01 -61.88 27.55
CA GLN A 137 -96.76 -60.53 27.01
C GLN A 137 -95.44 -59.95 27.54
N GLY A 138 -95.06 -60.27 28.79
CA GLY A 138 -93.76 -59.89 29.35
C GLY A 138 -92.57 -60.52 28.63
N LYS A 139 -92.69 -61.76 28.12
CA LYS A 139 -91.65 -62.41 27.30
C LYS A 139 -91.47 -61.70 25.96
N VAL A 140 -92.56 -61.36 25.28
CA VAL A 140 -92.53 -60.64 24.00
C VAL A 140 -91.91 -59.25 24.18
N LEU A 141 -92.23 -58.54 25.26
CA LEU A 141 -91.60 -57.25 25.57
C LEU A 141 -90.09 -57.40 25.83
N ALA A 142 -89.67 -58.46 26.54
CA ALA A 142 -88.26 -58.72 26.78
C ALA A 142 -87.47 -59.00 25.49
N GLU A 143 -88.04 -59.77 24.56
CA GLU A 143 -87.44 -60.03 23.23
C GLU A 143 -87.31 -58.74 22.41
N LYS A 144 -88.35 -57.90 22.44
CA LYS A 144 -88.31 -56.59 21.79
C LYS A 144 -87.24 -55.67 22.39
N LEU A 145 -87.17 -55.57 23.72
CA LEU A 145 -86.13 -54.80 24.41
C LEU A 145 -84.73 -55.33 24.10
N ALA A 146 -84.55 -56.65 24.05
CA ALA A 146 -83.28 -57.26 23.66
C ALA A 146 -82.88 -56.86 22.24
N ALA A 147 -83.82 -56.79 21.29
CA ALA A 147 -83.55 -56.34 19.93
C ALA A 147 -83.06 -54.88 19.88
N VAL A 148 -83.62 -53.98 20.69
CA VAL A 148 -83.16 -52.57 20.81
C VAL A 148 -81.77 -52.47 21.39
N VAL A 149 -81.47 -53.25 22.44
CA VAL A 149 -80.12 -53.30 23.01
C VAL A 149 -79.11 -53.80 21.99
N LYS A 150 -79.42 -54.90 21.28
CA LYS A 150 -78.56 -55.46 20.24
C LYS A 150 -78.29 -54.44 19.12
N ALA A 151 -79.33 -53.75 18.63
CA ALA A 151 -79.18 -52.71 17.60
C ALA A 151 -78.31 -51.53 18.07
N ALA A 152 -78.52 -51.04 19.30
CA ALA A 152 -77.72 -49.96 19.86
C ALA A 152 -76.25 -50.34 20.08
N MET A 153 -75.99 -51.57 20.53
CA MET A 153 -74.62 -52.09 20.70
C MET A 153 -73.91 -52.28 19.37
N LEU A 154 -74.60 -52.79 18.34
CA LEU A 154 -74.07 -52.88 16.98
C LEU A 154 -73.64 -51.50 16.45
N ASP A 155 -74.49 -50.50 16.63
CA ASP A 155 -74.25 -49.14 16.17
C ASP A 155 -73.05 -48.48 16.84
N MET A 156 -72.92 -48.71 18.16
CA MET A 156 -71.76 -48.28 18.93
C MET A 156 -70.48 -48.98 18.47
N ASP A 157 -70.51 -50.30 18.34
CA ASP A 157 -69.38 -51.14 17.93
C ASP A 157 -68.84 -50.74 16.55
N TYR A 158 -69.72 -50.49 15.59
CA TYR A 158 -69.34 -50.04 14.25
C TYR A 158 -68.69 -48.64 14.28
N SER A 159 -69.27 -47.69 15.02
CA SER A 159 -68.71 -46.34 15.16
C SER A 159 -67.36 -46.31 15.86
N ILE A 160 -67.16 -47.13 16.90
CA ILE A 160 -65.89 -47.25 17.62
C ILE A 160 -64.82 -47.92 16.74
N SER A 161 -65.18 -48.95 15.98
CA SER A 161 -64.26 -49.61 15.04
C SER A 161 -63.69 -48.59 14.05
N VAL A 162 -64.55 -47.77 13.44
CA VAL A 162 -64.16 -46.71 12.50
C VAL A 162 -63.34 -45.61 13.16
N TYR A 163 -63.64 -45.28 14.43
CA TYR A 163 -62.86 -44.32 15.20
C TYR A 163 -61.41 -44.78 15.40
N LEU A 164 -61.22 -46.04 15.81
CA LEU A 164 -59.90 -46.61 16.07
C LEU A 164 -59.07 -46.72 14.79
N GLU A 165 -59.67 -47.11 13.66
CA GLU A 165 -59.00 -47.15 12.36
C GLU A 165 -58.49 -45.77 11.92
N ALA A 166 -59.31 -44.73 12.04
CA ALA A 166 -58.92 -43.37 11.65
C ALA A 166 -57.77 -42.80 12.51
N MET A 167 -57.74 -43.16 13.80
CA MET A 167 -56.65 -42.75 14.70
C MET A 167 -55.34 -43.49 14.40
N GLU A 168 -55.42 -44.78 14.07
CA GLU A 168 -54.26 -45.58 13.68
C GLU A 168 -53.63 -45.07 12.37
N GLU A 169 -54.46 -44.75 11.36
CA GLU A 169 -53.97 -44.17 10.10
C GLU A 169 -53.24 -42.85 10.33
N LYS A 170 -53.77 -41.97 11.20
CA LYS A 170 -53.12 -40.71 11.56
C LYS A 170 -51.79 -40.94 12.28
N ARG A 171 -51.74 -41.91 13.20
CA ARG A 171 -50.51 -42.26 13.93
C ARG A 171 -49.41 -42.73 12.98
N LEU A 172 -49.74 -43.62 12.04
CA LEU A 172 -48.78 -44.14 11.06
C LEU A 172 -48.23 -43.03 10.17
N LYS A 173 -49.08 -42.11 9.67
CA LYS A 173 -48.62 -40.96 8.86
C LYS A 173 -47.67 -40.05 9.63
N LEU A 174 -47.99 -39.71 10.87
CA LEU A 174 -47.12 -38.86 11.69
C LEU A 174 -45.78 -39.53 11.99
N GLU A 175 -45.77 -40.85 12.20
CA GLU A 175 -44.53 -41.59 12.42
C GLU A 175 -43.68 -41.67 11.13
N GLU A 176 -44.29 -41.89 9.97
CA GLU A 176 -43.60 -41.83 8.67
C GLU A 176 -42.99 -40.44 8.41
N GLU A 177 -43.74 -39.37 8.67
CA GLU A 177 -43.25 -37.98 8.57
C GLU A 177 -42.09 -37.71 9.53
N ARG A 178 -42.18 -38.22 10.76
CA ARG A 178 -41.12 -38.09 11.78
C ARG A 178 -39.85 -38.81 11.38
N ILE A 179 -39.95 -40.07 10.95
CA ILE A 179 -38.80 -40.88 10.50
C ILE A 179 -38.12 -40.20 9.30
N LYS A 180 -38.91 -39.70 8.34
CA LYS A 180 -38.38 -38.97 7.19
C LYS A 180 -37.65 -37.69 7.61
N ALA A 181 -38.23 -36.89 8.48
CA ALA A 181 -37.62 -35.66 8.98
C ALA A 181 -36.31 -35.93 9.74
N GLU A 182 -36.28 -36.97 10.59
CA GLU A 182 -35.07 -37.40 11.31
C GLU A 182 -33.97 -37.87 10.34
N SER A 183 -34.33 -38.63 9.29
CA SER A 183 -33.40 -39.04 8.23
C SER A 183 -32.85 -37.85 7.44
N ASP A 184 -33.72 -36.94 7.02
CA ASP A 184 -33.35 -35.73 6.26
C ASP A 184 -32.40 -34.84 7.08
N GLN A 185 -32.69 -34.68 8.38
CA GLN A 185 -31.83 -33.95 9.31
C GLN A 185 -30.46 -34.62 9.49
N ALA A 186 -30.43 -35.95 9.65
CA ALA A 186 -29.19 -36.70 9.82
C ALA A 186 -28.26 -36.57 8.59
N ILE A 187 -28.84 -36.65 7.39
CA ILE A 187 -28.10 -36.45 6.12
C ILE A 187 -27.50 -35.03 6.06
N ALA A 188 -28.33 -34.01 6.31
CA ALA A 188 -27.88 -32.62 6.26
C ALA A 188 -26.77 -32.31 7.27
N LEU A 189 -26.89 -32.83 8.50
CA LEU A 189 -25.88 -32.64 9.54
C LEU A 189 -24.57 -33.38 9.25
N ASP A 190 -24.59 -34.58 8.66
CA ASP A 190 -23.34 -35.26 8.28
C ASP A 190 -22.62 -34.52 7.15
N HIS A 191 -23.35 -34.01 6.14
CA HIS A 191 -22.73 -33.17 5.10
C HIS A 191 -22.14 -31.88 5.67
N LEU A 192 -22.85 -31.20 6.58
CA LEU A 192 -22.31 -30.01 7.24
C LEU A 192 -21.07 -30.35 8.08
N ARG A 193 -21.09 -31.44 8.84
CA ARG A 193 -19.95 -31.90 9.64
C ARG A 193 -18.72 -32.13 8.75
N ARG A 194 -18.87 -32.82 7.62
CA ARG A 194 -17.78 -33.06 6.65
C ARG A 194 -17.28 -31.77 6.02
N GLY A 195 -18.19 -30.84 5.69
CA GLY A 195 -17.81 -29.51 5.18
C GLY A 195 -16.95 -28.76 6.20
N LEU A 196 -17.41 -28.67 7.44
CA LEU A 196 -16.66 -28.01 8.53
C LEU A 196 -15.32 -28.69 8.83
N GLU A 197 -15.25 -30.01 8.74
CA GLU A 197 -14.01 -30.79 8.87
C GLU A 197 -13.03 -30.51 7.71
N ALA A 198 -13.53 -30.40 6.47
CA ALA A 198 -12.71 -30.00 5.33
C ALA A 198 -12.20 -28.56 5.49
N LEU A 199 -13.07 -27.64 5.89
CA LEU A 199 -12.74 -26.23 6.14
C LEU A 199 -11.69 -26.06 7.25
N SER A 200 -11.80 -26.80 8.36
CA SER A 200 -10.82 -26.74 9.46
C SER A 200 -9.44 -27.28 9.06
N ASN A 201 -9.41 -28.24 8.13
CA ASN A 201 -8.18 -28.73 7.49
C ASN A 201 -7.67 -27.83 6.36
N GLY A 202 -8.35 -26.69 6.11
CA GLY A 202 -7.96 -25.70 5.12
C GLY A 202 -8.49 -25.96 3.71
N ASP A 203 -9.36 -26.93 3.49
CA ASP A 203 -9.93 -27.20 2.17
C ASP A 203 -11.10 -26.24 1.88
N LEU A 204 -10.84 -25.19 1.07
CA LEU A 204 -11.84 -24.23 0.62
C LEU A 204 -12.44 -24.61 -0.76
N GLU A 205 -12.17 -25.81 -1.25
CA GLU A 205 -12.82 -26.37 -2.44
C GLU A 205 -14.00 -27.27 -2.07
N ALA A 206 -14.04 -27.77 -0.84
CA ALA A 206 -15.13 -28.59 -0.33
C ALA A 206 -16.43 -27.78 -0.17
N THR A 207 -17.46 -28.15 -0.92
CA THR A 207 -18.82 -27.57 -0.90
C THR A 207 -19.84 -28.56 -0.37
N LEU A 208 -20.98 -28.05 0.15
CA LEU A 208 -22.14 -28.90 0.42
C LEU A 208 -22.89 -29.23 -0.89
N PRO A 209 -23.51 -30.43 -0.97
CA PRO A 209 -24.33 -30.83 -2.11
C PRO A 209 -25.56 -29.94 -2.30
N ALA A 210 -25.98 -29.75 -3.55
CA ALA A 210 -27.18 -28.97 -3.89
C ALA A 210 -28.50 -29.75 -3.72
N ASP A 211 -28.43 -31.06 -3.58
CA ASP A 211 -29.55 -31.99 -3.46
C ASP A 211 -29.95 -32.28 -2.01
N LEU A 212 -29.58 -31.41 -1.07
CA LEU A 212 -29.99 -31.54 0.33
C LEU A 212 -31.52 -31.45 0.51
N PRO A 213 -32.09 -32.19 1.49
CA PRO A 213 -33.54 -32.19 1.70
C PRO A 213 -34.09 -30.84 2.17
N GLY A 214 -35.28 -30.49 1.65
CA GLY A 214 -36.14 -29.45 2.21
C GLY A 214 -35.47 -28.11 2.52
N ASN A 215 -35.59 -27.68 3.78
CA ASN A 215 -35.09 -26.42 4.32
C ASN A 215 -33.56 -26.38 4.51
N PHE A 216 -32.83 -27.48 4.31
CA PHE A 216 -31.36 -27.50 4.44
C PHE A 216 -30.63 -26.99 3.19
N LYS A 217 -31.33 -26.73 2.09
CA LYS A 217 -30.74 -26.13 0.88
C LYS A 217 -30.18 -24.75 1.12
N GLU A 218 -30.91 -23.90 1.86
CA GLU A 218 -30.47 -22.54 2.18
C GLU A 218 -29.18 -22.57 3.01
N MET A 219 -29.09 -23.48 3.99
CA MET A 219 -27.86 -23.73 4.76
C MET A 219 -26.68 -24.13 3.86
N ALA A 220 -26.91 -25.01 2.88
CA ALA A 220 -25.88 -25.43 1.93
C ALA A 220 -25.39 -24.26 1.08
N GLU A 221 -26.32 -23.44 0.58
CA GLU A 221 -26.03 -22.24 -0.20
C GLU A 221 -25.24 -21.21 0.62
N ASP A 222 -25.65 -20.95 1.87
CA ASP A 222 -24.95 -20.03 2.78
C ASP A 222 -23.52 -20.47 3.06
N TYR A 223 -23.33 -21.76 3.39
CA TYR A 223 -21.99 -22.31 3.58
C TYR A 223 -21.15 -22.16 2.30
N ASN A 224 -21.71 -22.54 1.13
CA ASN A 224 -20.99 -22.48 -0.13
C ASN A 224 -20.61 -21.04 -0.50
N ARG A 225 -21.48 -20.07 -0.23
CA ARG A 225 -21.19 -18.63 -0.37
C ARG A 225 -20.06 -18.20 0.55
N ALA A 226 -20.07 -18.61 1.82
CA ALA A 226 -19.04 -18.26 2.79
C ALA A 226 -17.67 -18.82 2.39
N VAL A 227 -17.60 -20.11 1.99
CA VAL A 227 -16.35 -20.74 1.51
C VAL A 227 -15.85 -20.07 0.23
N ALA A 228 -16.73 -19.74 -0.72
CA ALA A 228 -16.36 -19.03 -1.94
C ALA A 228 -15.81 -17.62 -1.65
N ALA A 229 -16.38 -16.90 -0.68
CA ALA A 229 -15.87 -15.59 -0.25
C ALA A 229 -14.47 -15.72 0.36
N LEU A 230 -14.26 -16.66 1.30
CA LEU A 230 -12.95 -16.93 1.90
C LEU A 230 -11.91 -17.30 0.85
N ARG A 231 -12.27 -18.16 -0.10
CA ARG A 231 -11.41 -18.57 -1.22
C ARG A 231 -10.96 -17.37 -2.04
N THR A 232 -11.88 -16.47 -2.37
CA THR A 232 -11.60 -15.25 -3.13
C THR A 232 -10.67 -14.33 -2.35
N SER A 233 -10.95 -14.08 -1.06
CA SER A 233 -10.09 -13.26 -0.21
C SER A 233 -8.66 -13.82 -0.11
N PHE A 234 -8.49 -15.12 0.14
CA PHE A 234 -7.15 -15.72 0.21
C PHE A 234 -6.42 -15.74 -1.13
N ALA A 235 -7.14 -15.93 -2.25
CA ALA A 235 -6.55 -15.79 -3.58
C ALA A 235 -6.03 -14.37 -3.82
N SER A 236 -6.80 -13.34 -3.44
CA SER A 236 -6.36 -11.94 -3.51
C SER A 236 -5.13 -11.67 -2.64
N VAL A 237 -5.12 -12.14 -1.38
CA VAL A 237 -3.93 -11.95 -0.50
C VAL A 237 -2.69 -12.62 -1.08
N ARG A 238 -2.81 -13.81 -1.70
CA ARG A 238 -1.69 -14.46 -2.39
C ARG A 238 -1.19 -13.66 -3.59
N ALA A 239 -2.10 -13.14 -4.41
CA ALA A 239 -1.74 -12.32 -5.56
C ALA A 239 -0.98 -11.06 -5.11
N THR A 240 -1.51 -10.33 -4.13
CA THR A 240 -0.86 -9.13 -3.57
C THR A 240 0.48 -9.47 -2.91
N SER A 241 0.58 -10.60 -2.23
CA SER A 241 1.85 -11.07 -1.66
C SER A 241 2.89 -11.35 -2.75
N GLY A 242 2.49 -11.94 -3.88
CA GLY A 242 3.34 -12.13 -5.06
C GLY A 242 3.84 -10.81 -5.65
N GLU A 243 2.97 -9.80 -5.73
CA GLU A 243 3.34 -8.44 -6.17
C GLU A 243 4.34 -7.78 -5.21
N ILE A 244 4.14 -7.91 -3.89
CA ILE A 244 5.09 -7.39 -2.89
C ILE A 244 6.45 -8.09 -2.99
N LEU A 245 6.49 -9.41 -3.22
CA LEU A 245 7.74 -10.14 -3.44
C LEU A 245 8.48 -9.65 -4.70
N GLN A 246 7.76 -9.37 -5.79
CA GLN A 246 8.38 -8.77 -6.97
C GLN A 246 8.87 -7.35 -6.71
N GLY A 247 8.09 -6.54 -5.99
CA GLY A 247 8.46 -5.18 -5.60
C GLY A 247 9.71 -5.14 -4.71
N THR A 248 9.80 -6.04 -3.73
CA THR A 248 10.98 -6.17 -2.86
C THR A 248 12.22 -6.63 -3.63
N ASP A 249 12.09 -7.54 -4.60
CA ASP A 249 13.21 -7.94 -5.47
C ASP A 249 13.72 -6.77 -6.33
N ALA A 250 12.80 -5.94 -6.84
CA ALA A 250 13.16 -4.72 -7.56
C ALA A 250 13.86 -3.68 -6.67
N ILE A 251 13.37 -3.49 -5.43
CA ILE A 251 14.01 -2.60 -4.45
C ILE A 251 15.40 -3.12 -4.06
N ALA A 252 15.57 -4.43 -3.87
CA ALA A 252 16.87 -5.02 -3.56
C ALA A 252 17.88 -4.76 -4.69
N LYS A 253 17.51 -5.01 -5.94
CA LYS A 253 18.34 -4.70 -7.11
C LYS A 253 18.68 -3.22 -7.22
N GLY A 254 17.71 -2.34 -6.98
CA GLY A 254 17.94 -0.89 -6.97
C GLY A 254 18.87 -0.44 -5.83
N SER A 255 18.80 -1.11 -4.68
CA SER A 255 19.69 -0.85 -3.54
C SER A 255 21.11 -1.31 -3.85
N ASP A 256 21.28 -2.46 -4.51
CA ASP A 256 22.60 -2.96 -4.95
C ASP A 256 23.25 -2.01 -5.98
N ASP A 257 22.47 -1.50 -6.95
CA ASP A 257 22.96 -0.47 -7.90
C ASP A 257 23.36 0.82 -7.18
N LEU A 258 22.52 1.28 -6.25
CA LEU A 258 22.84 2.46 -5.44
C LEU A 258 24.09 2.23 -4.58
N ALA A 259 24.31 1.03 -4.05
CA ALA A 259 25.51 0.66 -3.31
C ALA A 259 26.76 0.81 -4.18
N LEU A 260 26.72 0.24 -5.40
CA LEU A 260 27.83 0.30 -6.35
C LEU A 260 28.16 1.75 -6.74
N ARG A 261 27.14 2.54 -7.06
CA ARG A 261 27.31 3.96 -7.40
C ARG A 261 27.80 4.77 -6.21
N THR A 262 27.34 4.49 -5.00
CA THR A 262 27.83 5.13 -3.77
C THR A 262 29.32 4.82 -3.55
N ALA A 263 29.75 3.57 -3.78
CA ALA A 263 31.16 3.19 -3.68
C ALA A 263 32.03 3.88 -4.74
N GLN A 264 31.55 3.97 -5.99
CA GLN A 264 32.23 4.72 -7.05
C GLN A 264 32.33 6.21 -6.72
N GLN A 265 31.26 6.78 -6.17
CA GLN A 265 31.24 8.18 -5.74
C GLN A 265 32.22 8.42 -4.59
N ALA A 266 32.31 7.50 -3.62
CA ALA A 266 33.30 7.58 -2.54
C ALA A 266 34.74 7.64 -3.09
N ALA A 267 35.08 6.75 -4.03
CA ALA A 267 36.38 6.76 -4.68
C ALA A 267 36.65 8.09 -5.42
N GLY A 268 35.66 8.62 -6.14
CA GLY A 268 35.79 9.91 -6.84
C GLY A 268 35.94 11.10 -5.89
N VAL A 269 35.27 11.07 -4.73
CA VAL A 269 35.40 12.08 -3.67
C VAL A 269 36.79 12.03 -3.03
N GLU A 270 37.34 10.84 -2.76
CA GLU A 270 38.70 10.67 -2.24
C GLU A 270 39.75 11.20 -3.23
N GLU A 271 39.65 10.83 -4.51
CA GLU A 271 40.57 11.30 -5.55
C GLU A 271 40.50 12.83 -5.71
N SER A 272 39.29 13.38 -5.75
CA SER A 272 39.08 14.83 -5.88
C SER A 272 39.61 15.59 -4.65
N SER A 273 39.44 15.02 -3.45
CA SER A 273 40.01 15.58 -2.21
C SER A 273 41.54 15.63 -2.26
N ALA A 274 42.17 14.55 -2.71
CA ALA A 274 43.63 14.50 -2.89
C ALA A 274 44.11 15.52 -3.94
N ALA A 275 43.42 15.63 -5.07
CA ALA A 275 43.73 16.61 -6.12
C ALA A 275 43.59 18.06 -5.60
N LEU A 276 42.55 18.35 -4.80
CA LEU A 276 42.37 19.67 -4.20
C LEU A 276 43.44 20.00 -3.17
N GLN A 277 43.91 19.03 -2.37
CA GLN A 277 45.03 19.25 -1.46
C GLN A 277 46.30 19.62 -2.23
N GLN A 278 46.62 18.89 -3.30
CA GLN A 278 47.76 19.21 -4.16
C GLN A 278 47.63 20.60 -4.80
N LEU A 279 46.43 20.93 -5.30
CA LEU A 279 46.16 22.21 -5.93
C LEU A 279 46.22 23.37 -4.93
N SER A 280 45.73 23.18 -3.70
CA SER A 280 45.85 24.14 -2.59
C SER A 280 47.31 24.44 -2.26
N VAL A 281 48.16 23.39 -2.17
CA VAL A 281 49.61 23.54 -1.98
C VAL A 281 50.23 24.33 -3.13
N SER A 282 49.90 23.97 -4.39
CA SER A 282 50.45 24.64 -5.56
C SER A 282 50.06 26.12 -5.63
N VAL A 283 48.81 26.47 -5.33
CA VAL A 283 48.34 27.86 -5.30
C VAL A 283 49.02 28.66 -4.20
N GLY A 284 49.16 28.08 -3.00
CA GLY A 284 49.89 28.69 -1.89
C GLY A 284 51.37 28.96 -2.25
N GLN A 285 52.01 28.04 -2.96
CA GLN A 285 53.39 28.19 -3.42
C GLN A 285 53.51 29.27 -4.52
N THR A 286 52.55 29.36 -5.43
CA THR A 286 52.48 30.45 -6.42
C THR A 286 52.35 31.82 -5.75
N ALA A 287 51.48 31.95 -4.75
CA ALA A 287 51.32 33.20 -4.00
C ALA A 287 52.63 33.62 -3.30
N ALA A 288 53.29 32.67 -2.62
CA ALA A 288 54.56 32.93 -1.94
C ALA A 288 55.70 33.28 -2.92
N ASN A 289 55.73 32.66 -4.10
CA ASN A 289 56.71 32.97 -5.14
C ASN A 289 56.46 34.34 -5.78
N ALA A 290 55.19 34.72 -5.98
CA ALA A 290 54.83 36.06 -6.45
C ALA A 290 55.26 37.14 -5.44
N GLU A 291 55.08 36.91 -4.15
CA GLU A 291 55.53 37.83 -3.10
C GLU A 291 57.07 38.00 -3.13
N LYS A 292 57.83 36.90 -3.20
CA LYS A 292 59.29 36.95 -3.36
C LYS A 292 59.73 37.67 -4.64
N ALA A 293 59.03 37.45 -5.74
CA ALA A 293 59.31 38.13 -7.01
C ALA A 293 59.05 39.64 -6.88
N SER A 294 57.99 40.04 -6.18
CA SER A 294 57.64 41.44 -5.93
C SER A 294 58.76 42.15 -5.16
N ASP A 295 59.27 41.52 -4.10
CA ASP A 295 60.38 42.04 -3.31
C ASP A 295 61.66 42.21 -4.15
N ALA A 296 61.99 41.21 -4.98
CA ALA A 296 63.16 41.25 -5.86
C ALA A 296 63.04 42.35 -6.94
N VAL A 297 61.84 42.53 -7.50
CA VAL A 297 61.54 43.60 -8.47
C VAL A 297 61.68 44.97 -7.80
N ARG A 298 61.18 45.13 -6.57
CA ARG A 298 61.28 46.38 -5.80
C ARG A 298 62.73 46.74 -5.47
N ASP A 299 63.54 45.77 -5.05
CA ASP A 299 64.99 45.97 -4.82
C ASP A 299 65.71 46.36 -6.11
N THR A 300 65.39 45.68 -7.22
CA THR A 300 65.97 45.98 -8.54
C THR A 300 65.59 47.38 -9.00
N GLN A 301 64.33 47.78 -8.81
CA GLN A 301 63.86 49.13 -9.14
C GLN A 301 64.63 50.20 -8.35
N GLN A 302 64.86 49.98 -7.06
CA GLN A 302 65.61 50.91 -6.22
C GLN A 302 67.06 51.04 -6.70
N LYS A 303 67.72 49.92 -7.03
CA LYS A 303 69.08 49.93 -7.58
C LYS A 303 69.17 50.64 -8.92
N ALA A 304 68.17 50.47 -9.78
CA ALA A 304 68.09 51.19 -11.06
C ALA A 304 67.90 52.71 -10.83
N LYS A 305 67.00 53.12 -9.92
CA LYS A 305 66.84 54.55 -9.56
C LYS A 305 68.15 55.17 -9.06
N ASN A 306 68.85 54.51 -8.15
CA ASN A 306 70.15 54.97 -7.65
C ASN A 306 71.20 55.07 -8.78
N SER A 307 71.19 54.11 -9.72
CA SER A 307 72.08 54.14 -10.89
C SER A 307 71.75 55.31 -11.84
N GLY A 308 70.47 55.66 -11.98
CA GLY A 308 70.04 56.83 -12.75
C GLY A 308 70.53 58.16 -12.16
N GLU A 309 70.49 58.30 -10.83
CA GLU A 309 71.05 59.46 -10.12
C GLU A 309 72.58 59.56 -10.34
N LEU A 310 73.28 58.43 -10.32
CA LEU A 310 74.72 58.39 -10.57
C LEU A 310 75.07 58.78 -12.01
N VAL A 311 74.31 58.27 -12.99
CA VAL A 311 74.48 58.65 -14.41
C VAL A 311 74.20 60.14 -14.60
N THR A 312 73.16 60.68 -13.98
CA THR A 312 72.85 62.13 -14.03
C THR A 312 74.02 62.95 -13.48
N SER A 313 74.63 62.49 -12.37
CA SER A 313 75.82 63.12 -11.80
C SER A 313 77.04 63.03 -12.74
N ALA A 314 77.22 61.89 -13.43
CA ALA A 314 78.29 61.70 -14.41
C ALA A 314 78.13 62.61 -15.64
N VAL A 315 76.90 62.79 -16.16
CA VAL A 315 76.61 63.76 -17.24
C VAL A 315 76.99 65.17 -16.79
N SER A 316 76.61 65.57 -15.58
CA SER A 316 76.94 66.89 -15.04
C SER A 316 78.45 67.10 -14.90
N ALA A 317 79.19 66.08 -14.46
CA ALA A 317 80.65 66.12 -14.37
C ALA A 317 81.32 66.25 -15.75
N MET A 318 80.86 65.48 -16.75
CA MET A 318 81.38 65.55 -18.11
C MET A 318 81.10 66.90 -18.78
N ALA A 319 79.90 67.46 -18.58
CA ALA A 319 79.58 68.83 -19.03
C ALA A 319 80.48 69.88 -18.35
N GLY A 320 80.84 69.67 -17.09
CA GLY A 320 81.85 70.48 -16.40
C GLY A 320 83.23 70.41 -17.07
N ILE A 321 83.67 69.21 -17.45
CA ILE A 321 84.96 68.97 -18.14
C ILE A 321 84.95 69.60 -19.55
N GLU A 322 83.85 69.49 -20.28
CA GLU A 322 83.68 70.10 -21.61
C GLU A 322 83.81 71.62 -21.55
N LYS A 323 83.12 72.24 -20.59
CA LYS A 323 83.23 73.67 -20.31
C LYS A 323 84.66 74.08 -19.93
N SER A 324 85.32 73.33 -19.04
CA SER A 324 86.72 73.60 -18.67
C SER A 324 87.67 73.48 -19.86
N SER A 325 87.47 72.50 -20.74
CA SER A 325 88.28 72.31 -21.95
C SER A 325 88.12 73.49 -22.92
N THR A 326 86.89 74.00 -23.06
CA THR A 326 86.60 75.19 -23.87
C THR A 326 87.28 76.45 -23.32
N GLU A 327 87.26 76.66 -22.01
CA GLU A 327 87.96 77.79 -21.37
C GLU A 327 89.49 77.66 -21.54
N ILE A 328 90.06 76.45 -21.39
CA ILE A 328 91.48 76.22 -21.65
C ILE A 328 91.82 76.56 -23.12
N ALA A 329 91.01 76.10 -24.08
CA ALA A 329 91.23 76.40 -25.51
C ALA A 329 91.27 77.91 -25.78
N LYS A 330 90.42 78.69 -25.10
CA LYS A 330 90.40 80.16 -25.18
C LYS A 330 91.68 80.77 -24.61
N ILE A 331 92.15 80.30 -23.45
CA ILE A 331 93.40 80.77 -22.84
C ILE A 331 94.60 80.48 -23.76
N ILE A 332 94.66 79.28 -24.34
CA ILE A 332 95.73 78.92 -25.29
C ILE A 332 95.68 79.81 -26.54
N GLY A 333 94.48 80.19 -27.01
CA GLY A 333 94.33 81.17 -28.08
C GLY A 333 94.94 82.54 -27.74
N VAL A 334 94.72 83.03 -26.51
CA VAL A 334 95.34 84.27 -26.03
C VAL A 334 96.87 84.13 -25.93
N ILE A 335 97.38 82.97 -25.51
CA ILE A 335 98.84 82.72 -25.44
C ILE A 335 99.47 82.73 -26.83
N ASP A 336 98.82 82.12 -27.84
CA ASP A 336 99.27 82.16 -29.24
C ASP A 336 99.30 83.62 -29.77
N GLU A 337 98.29 84.42 -29.43
CA GLU A 337 98.25 85.84 -29.77
C GLU A 337 99.38 86.64 -29.09
N ILE A 338 99.63 86.40 -27.80
CA ILE A 338 100.75 87.02 -27.08
C ILE A 338 102.09 86.61 -27.69
N ALA A 339 102.26 85.34 -28.06
CA ALA A 339 103.47 84.84 -28.72
C ALA A 339 103.67 85.54 -30.07
N PHE A 340 102.61 85.70 -30.86
CA PHE A 340 102.65 86.44 -32.12
C PHE A 340 103.02 87.92 -31.95
N GLN A 341 102.39 88.60 -30.98
CA GLN A 341 102.73 89.99 -30.64
C GLN A 341 104.19 90.12 -30.16
N THR A 342 104.68 89.18 -29.35
CA THR A 342 106.07 89.14 -28.86
C THR A 342 107.05 88.92 -30.01
N ASN A 343 106.72 88.04 -30.96
CA ASN A 343 107.51 87.81 -32.17
C ASN A 343 107.59 89.07 -33.05
N LEU A 344 106.50 89.83 -33.19
CA LEU A 344 106.49 91.11 -33.91
C LEU A 344 107.28 92.21 -33.18
N LEU A 345 107.15 92.32 -31.86
CA LEU A 345 107.92 93.25 -31.03
C LEU A 345 109.42 92.96 -31.13
N ALA A 346 109.80 91.68 -31.04
CA ALA A 346 111.18 91.23 -31.17
C ALA A 346 111.73 91.48 -32.59
N LEU A 347 110.92 91.31 -33.63
CA LEU A 347 111.27 91.67 -35.00
C LEU A 347 111.53 93.18 -35.12
N ASN A 348 110.63 94.02 -34.60
CA ASN A 348 110.79 95.47 -34.61
C ASN A 348 112.05 95.90 -33.84
N ALA A 349 112.30 95.31 -32.67
CA ALA A 349 113.52 95.55 -31.88
C ALA A 349 114.79 95.10 -32.62
N GLY A 350 114.74 93.96 -33.32
CA GLY A 350 115.85 93.46 -34.15
C GLY A 350 116.16 94.39 -35.33
N VAL A 351 115.13 94.94 -35.97
CA VAL A 351 115.28 95.94 -37.05
C VAL A 351 115.91 97.23 -36.52
N GLU A 352 115.44 97.75 -35.38
CA GLU A 352 116.00 98.98 -34.79
C GLU A 352 117.43 98.77 -34.26
N ALA A 353 117.75 97.58 -33.74
CA ALA A 353 119.10 97.21 -33.35
C ALA A 353 120.07 97.14 -34.55
N ALA A 354 119.61 96.62 -35.70
CA ALA A 354 120.38 96.65 -36.94
C ALA A 354 120.61 98.09 -37.44
N ARG A 355 119.63 98.97 -37.22
CA ARG A 355 119.70 100.40 -37.56
C ARG A 355 120.72 101.18 -36.72
N ALA A 356 120.92 100.77 -35.46
CA ALA A 356 121.91 101.36 -34.55
C ALA A 356 123.37 100.90 -34.80
N GLY A 357 123.61 100.02 -35.77
CA GLY A 357 124.96 99.61 -36.19
C GLY A 357 125.74 98.87 -35.09
N ASP A 358 127.02 99.22 -34.91
CA ASP A 358 127.90 98.54 -33.95
C ASP A 358 127.46 98.68 -32.48
N ALA A 359 126.76 99.76 -32.13
CA ALA A 359 126.21 99.97 -30.78
C ALA A 359 125.00 99.07 -30.47
N GLY A 360 124.32 98.56 -31.51
CA GLY A 360 123.11 97.74 -31.39
C GLY A 360 123.34 96.22 -31.37
N LYS A 361 124.58 95.75 -31.56
CA LYS A 361 124.90 94.30 -31.70
C LYS A 361 124.40 93.45 -30.53
N GLY A 362 124.56 93.92 -29.28
CA GLY A 362 124.05 93.21 -28.09
C GLY A 362 122.52 93.13 -28.04
N PHE A 363 121.84 94.22 -28.43
CA PHE A 363 120.37 94.26 -28.52
C PHE A 363 119.83 93.37 -29.64
N ALA A 364 120.54 93.25 -30.78
CA ALA A 364 120.14 92.39 -31.88
C ALA A 364 120.15 90.90 -31.48
N VAL A 365 121.13 90.46 -30.68
CA VAL A 365 121.20 89.09 -30.15
C VAL A 365 120.02 88.81 -29.22
N VAL A 366 119.74 89.72 -28.28
CA VAL A 366 118.59 89.59 -27.37
C VAL A 366 117.27 89.58 -28.14
N ALA A 367 117.09 90.46 -29.13
CA ALA A 367 115.91 90.48 -29.97
C ALA A 367 115.70 89.17 -30.75
N GLN A 368 116.78 88.56 -31.25
CA GLN A 368 116.71 87.26 -31.93
C GLN A 368 116.38 86.11 -30.95
N GLU A 369 116.92 86.12 -29.73
CA GLU A 369 116.60 85.13 -28.69
C GLU A 369 115.13 85.23 -28.25
N VAL A 370 114.63 86.46 -28.04
CA VAL A 370 113.20 86.72 -27.71
C VAL A 370 112.31 86.26 -28.86
N ARG A 371 112.71 86.50 -30.11
CA ARG A 371 111.97 86.03 -31.30
C ARG A 371 111.90 84.51 -31.36
N GLN A 372 113.02 83.83 -31.12
CA GLN A 372 113.09 82.37 -31.12
C GLN A 372 112.26 81.76 -29.97
N LEU A 373 112.28 82.40 -28.79
CA LEU A 373 111.41 82.02 -27.67
C LEU A 373 109.93 82.21 -28.01
N ALA A 374 109.56 83.33 -28.63
CA ALA A 374 108.19 83.60 -29.06
C ALA A 374 107.69 82.58 -30.09
N GLN A 375 108.53 82.18 -31.05
CA GLN A 375 108.20 81.13 -32.02
C GLN A 375 108.00 79.77 -31.33
N ARG A 376 108.89 79.39 -30.39
CA ARG A 376 108.74 78.16 -29.60
C ARG A 376 107.45 78.18 -28.77
N THR A 377 107.07 79.32 -28.20
CA THR A 377 105.81 79.48 -27.47
C THR A 377 104.61 79.32 -28.39
N ALA A 378 104.63 79.88 -29.60
CA ALA A 378 103.55 79.71 -30.58
C ALA A 378 103.40 78.26 -31.05
N ASP A 379 104.52 77.57 -31.30
CA ASP A 379 104.51 76.16 -31.69
C ASP A 379 103.97 75.26 -30.56
N ALA A 380 104.40 75.50 -29.31
CA ALA A 380 103.86 74.81 -28.13
C ALA A 380 102.37 75.13 -27.90
N ALA A 381 101.94 76.38 -28.09
CA ALA A 381 100.54 76.77 -27.98
C ALA A 381 99.67 76.04 -29.02
N LYS A 382 100.15 75.89 -30.27
CA LYS A 382 99.46 75.11 -31.31
C LYS A 382 99.35 73.63 -30.95
N GLU A 383 100.40 73.04 -30.40
CA GLU A 383 100.39 71.63 -29.97
C GLU A 383 99.40 71.40 -28.82
N ILE A 384 99.39 72.28 -27.80
CA ILE A 384 98.40 72.22 -26.72
C ILE A 384 96.98 72.43 -27.27
N LYS A 385 96.78 73.38 -28.18
CA LYS A 385 95.47 73.63 -28.81
C LYS A 385 94.96 72.38 -29.53
N LYS A 386 95.84 71.64 -30.23
CA LYS A 386 95.49 70.37 -30.86
C LYS A 386 95.06 69.32 -29.82
N LEU A 387 95.84 69.13 -28.75
CA LEU A 387 95.52 68.16 -27.68
C LEU A 387 94.20 68.50 -26.97
N ILE A 388 93.92 69.78 -26.72
CA ILE A 388 92.65 70.23 -26.13
C ILE A 388 91.48 70.01 -27.10
N SER A 389 91.68 70.24 -28.40
CA SER A 389 90.66 69.94 -29.40
C SER A 389 90.35 68.45 -29.47
N GLU A 390 91.36 67.58 -29.44
CA GLU A 390 91.17 66.12 -29.40
C GLU A 390 90.48 65.69 -28.10
N SER A 391 90.87 66.26 -26.96
CA SER A 391 90.23 66.01 -25.67
C SER A 391 88.75 66.44 -25.66
N SER A 392 88.42 67.57 -26.30
CA SER A 392 87.04 68.06 -26.41
C SER A 392 86.17 67.13 -27.25
N VAL A 393 86.71 66.52 -28.31
CA VAL A 393 85.99 65.49 -29.08
C VAL A 393 85.71 64.26 -28.21
N GLN A 394 86.72 63.76 -27.49
CA GLN A 394 86.55 62.59 -26.61
C GLN A 394 85.56 62.85 -25.46
N VAL A 395 85.55 64.06 -24.91
CA VAL A 395 84.58 64.44 -23.87
C VAL A 395 83.16 64.49 -24.44
N ASN A 396 82.96 65.05 -25.63
CA ASN A 396 81.64 65.05 -26.29
C ASN A 396 81.13 63.64 -26.57
N GLU A 397 81.98 62.75 -27.10
CA GLU A 397 81.63 61.33 -27.27
C GLU A 397 81.28 60.68 -25.92
N GLY A 398 82.01 61.02 -24.85
CA GLY A 398 81.72 60.58 -23.49
C GLY A 398 80.35 61.07 -22.97
N VAL A 399 80.01 62.34 -23.22
CA VAL A 399 78.69 62.91 -22.86
C VAL A 399 77.58 62.16 -23.59
N ASP A 400 77.72 61.91 -24.89
CA ASP A 400 76.71 61.21 -25.70
C ASP A 400 76.47 59.77 -25.21
N ILE A 401 77.54 59.04 -24.89
CA ILE A 401 77.45 57.66 -24.36
C ILE A 401 76.77 57.64 -22.99
N VAL A 402 77.13 58.56 -22.08
CA VAL A 402 76.55 58.61 -20.74
C VAL A 402 75.08 59.07 -20.81
N SER A 403 74.74 60.00 -21.69
CA SER A 403 73.35 60.42 -21.93
C SER A 403 72.49 59.25 -22.45
N SER A 404 72.99 58.54 -23.46
CA SER A 404 72.32 57.35 -24.01
C SER A 404 72.14 56.25 -22.95
N THR A 405 73.13 56.10 -22.06
CA THR A 405 73.03 55.19 -20.91
C THR A 405 71.91 55.62 -19.97
N GLY A 406 71.75 56.93 -19.71
CA GLY A 406 70.66 57.47 -18.90
C GLY A 406 69.27 57.20 -19.49
N GLU A 407 69.11 57.38 -20.80
CA GLU A 407 67.86 57.06 -21.51
C GLU A 407 67.51 55.56 -21.41
N ALA A 408 68.48 54.69 -21.67
CA ALA A 408 68.30 53.23 -21.55
C ALA A 408 67.92 52.81 -20.13
N LEU A 409 68.48 53.47 -19.12
CA LEU A 409 68.16 53.20 -17.71
C LEU A 409 66.75 53.67 -17.34
N SER A 410 66.29 54.78 -17.92
CA SER A 410 64.92 55.28 -17.77
C SER A 410 63.90 54.32 -18.38
N ASP A 411 64.16 53.79 -19.59
CA ASP A 411 63.32 52.74 -20.19
C ASP A 411 63.31 51.46 -19.35
N MET A 412 64.47 51.07 -18.78
CA MET A 412 64.55 49.92 -17.88
C MET A 412 63.70 50.12 -16.62
N ILE A 413 63.72 51.31 -16.00
CA ILE A 413 62.87 51.62 -14.83
C ILE A 413 61.38 51.48 -15.20
N ALA A 414 60.96 52.03 -16.33
CA ALA A 414 59.56 51.93 -16.79
C ALA A 414 59.14 50.47 -17.03
N ARG A 415 60.02 49.64 -17.59
CA ARG A 415 59.76 48.19 -17.75
C ARG A 415 59.69 47.45 -16.41
N ILE A 416 60.53 47.81 -15.44
CA ILE A 416 60.49 47.23 -14.09
C ILE A 416 59.16 47.56 -13.40
N ASP A 417 58.62 48.76 -13.59
CA ASP A 417 57.29 49.13 -13.06
C ASP A 417 56.17 48.25 -13.65
N ILE A 418 56.22 47.95 -14.95
CA ILE A 418 55.26 47.03 -15.60
C ILE A 418 55.41 45.60 -15.05
N ILE A 419 56.64 45.13 -14.83
CA ILE A 419 56.88 43.80 -14.25
C ILE A 419 56.29 43.75 -12.82
N ASN A 420 56.47 44.82 -12.04
CA ASN A 420 55.91 44.91 -10.70
C ASN A 420 54.37 44.81 -10.71
N SER A 421 53.70 45.45 -11.66
CA SER A 421 52.24 45.33 -11.78
C SER A 421 51.81 43.91 -12.12
N PHE A 422 52.48 43.22 -13.05
CA PHE A 422 52.17 41.83 -13.36
C PHE A 422 52.35 40.89 -12.18
N VAL A 423 53.40 41.09 -11.37
CA VAL A 423 53.61 40.28 -10.17
C VAL A 423 52.51 40.52 -9.13
N ALA A 424 52.08 41.78 -8.96
CA ALA A 424 50.96 42.11 -8.09
C ALA A 424 49.64 41.44 -8.55
N ASP A 425 49.38 41.44 -9.87
CA ASP A 425 48.21 40.78 -10.45
C ASP A 425 48.24 39.26 -10.24
N ILE A 426 49.41 38.62 -10.41
CA ILE A 426 49.59 37.19 -10.12
C ILE A 426 49.33 36.89 -8.65
N ALA A 427 49.84 37.71 -7.73
CA ALA A 427 49.63 37.53 -6.30
C ALA A 427 48.14 37.68 -5.93
N ALA A 428 47.44 38.64 -6.53
CA ALA A 428 46.00 38.81 -6.34
C ALA A 428 45.22 37.59 -6.87
N ALA A 429 45.50 37.17 -8.12
CA ALA A 429 44.86 36.01 -8.73
C ALA A 429 45.09 34.71 -7.93
N ALA A 430 46.30 34.53 -7.36
CA ALA A 430 46.59 33.38 -6.52
C ALA A 430 45.80 33.38 -5.20
N ARG A 431 45.55 34.54 -4.59
CA ARG A 431 44.68 34.66 -3.40
C ARG A 431 43.22 34.34 -3.73
N ASP A 432 42.73 34.81 -4.88
CA ASP A 432 41.37 34.51 -5.33
C ASP A 432 41.20 33.02 -5.64
N GLN A 433 42.19 32.41 -6.31
CA GLN A 433 42.23 30.97 -6.53
C GLN A 433 42.23 30.19 -5.20
N ALA A 434 43.01 30.62 -4.20
CA ALA A 434 43.05 29.96 -2.90
C ALA A 434 41.67 29.97 -2.21
N THR A 435 40.94 31.08 -2.34
CA THR A 435 39.56 31.21 -1.85
C THR A 435 38.63 30.23 -2.57
N GLY A 436 38.66 30.20 -3.90
CA GLY A 436 37.85 29.26 -4.70
C GLY A 436 38.16 27.80 -4.40
N VAL A 437 39.43 27.44 -4.21
CA VAL A 437 39.85 26.09 -3.82
C VAL A 437 39.30 25.70 -2.46
N ASN A 438 39.26 26.63 -1.51
CA ASN A 438 38.69 26.39 -0.19
C ASN A 438 37.17 26.14 -0.26
N GLU A 439 36.45 26.90 -1.08
CA GLU A 439 35.02 26.69 -1.33
C GLU A 439 34.74 25.32 -1.95
N VAL A 440 35.51 24.92 -2.96
CA VAL A 440 35.38 23.59 -3.59
C VAL A 440 35.71 22.50 -2.57
N SER A 441 36.73 22.69 -1.73
CA SER A 441 37.08 21.75 -0.64
C SER A 441 35.92 21.56 0.35
N VAL A 442 35.21 22.63 0.71
CA VAL A 442 34.00 22.53 1.54
C VAL A 442 32.89 21.75 0.82
N ALA A 443 32.67 22.01 -0.46
CA ALA A 443 31.69 21.26 -1.26
C ALA A 443 32.01 19.76 -1.33
N ILE A 444 33.29 19.38 -1.46
CA ILE A 444 33.73 17.98 -1.44
C ILE A 444 33.45 17.32 -0.09
N ARG A 445 33.68 18.01 1.04
CA ARG A 445 33.33 17.47 2.37
C ARG A 445 31.82 17.23 2.53
N ASN A 446 31.00 18.10 1.93
CA ASN A 446 29.56 17.89 1.91
C ASN A 446 29.19 16.67 1.05
N MET A 447 29.83 16.49 -0.12
CA MET A 447 29.66 15.29 -0.94
C MET A 447 30.07 14.01 -0.19
N ASP A 448 31.16 14.04 0.57
CA ASP A 448 31.59 12.91 1.41
C ASP A 448 30.52 12.55 2.45
N THR A 449 29.97 13.57 3.13
CA THR A 449 28.89 13.39 4.11
C THR A 449 27.64 12.75 3.47
N ILE A 450 27.23 13.22 2.29
CA ILE A 450 26.11 12.64 1.54
C ILE A 450 26.41 11.19 1.11
N THR A 451 27.65 10.92 0.69
CA THR A 451 28.09 9.58 0.28
C THR A 451 28.01 8.59 1.45
N GLN A 452 28.47 8.98 2.63
CA GLN A 452 28.32 8.22 3.87
C GLN A 452 26.85 7.98 4.23
N GLN A 453 26.00 9.01 4.13
CA GLN A 453 24.56 8.89 4.40
C GLN A 453 23.87 7.94 3.41
N ASN A 454 24.25 7.98 2.13
CA ASN A 454 23.74 7.06 1.11
C ASN A 454 24.14 5.62 1.43
N SER A 455 25.37 5.37 1.88
CA SER A 455 25.81 4.05 2.32
C SER A 455 24.94 3.51 3.47
N GLY A 456 24.72 4.33 4.49
CA GLY A 456 23.83 3.97 5.61
C GLY A 456 22.35 3.86 5.22
N MET A 457 21.91 4.54 4.17
CA MET A 457 20.56 4.39 3.62
C MET A 457 20.42 3.06 2.87
N VAL A 458 21.40 2.71 2.03
CA VAL A 458 21.45 1.44 1.29
C VAL A 458 21.42 0.25 2.24
N GLU A 459 22.21 0.28 3.32
CA GLU A 459 22.23 -0.80 4.32
C GLU A 459 20.86 -0.97 5.01
N ARG A 460 20.25 0.14 5.44
CA ARG A 460 18.92 0.12 6.07
C ARG A 460 17.84 -0.35 5.10
N THR A 461 17.80 0.18 3.88
CA THR A 461 16.82 -0.24 2.87
C THR A 461 17.00 -1.71 2.53
N SER A 462 18.23 -2.22 2.43
CA SER A 462 18.49 -3.64 2.20
C SER A 462 18.08 -4.53 3.37
N ALA A 463 18.21 -4.06 4.62
CA ALA A 463 17.74 -4.75 5.80
C ALA A 463 16.20 -4.81 5.85
N GLU A 464 15.53 -3.67 5.68
CA GLU A 464 14.06 -3.57 5.67
C GLU A 464 13.44 -4.36 4.52
N THR A 465 14.06 -4.35 3.33
CA THR A 465 13.59 -5.13 2.19
C THR A 465 13.69 -6.63 2.45
N ARG A 466 14.78 -7.10 3.09
CA ARG A 466 14.92 -8.50 3.52
C ARG A 466 13.89 -8.87 4.59
N HIS A 467 13.66 -7.97 5.56
CA HIS A 467 12.65 -8.18 6.59
C HIS A 467 11.24 -8.30 5.98
N LEU A 468 10.86 -7.37 5.11
CA LEU A 468 9.58 -7.41 4.40
C LEU A 468 9.42 -8.68 3.56
N ARG A 469 10.48 -9.10 2.87
CA ARG A 469 10.46 -10.36 2.11
C ARG A 469 10.17 -11.55 3.02
N ASN A 470 10.84 -11.67 4.17
CA ASN A 470 10.62 -12.75 5.12
C ASN A 470 9.18 -12.76 5.67
N GLU A 471 8.63 -11.59 6.00
CA GLU A 471 7.24 -11.45 6.47
C GLU A 471 6.24 -11.92 5.40
N VAL A 472 6.46 -11.56 4.14
CA VAL A 472 5.59 -11.97 3.03
C VAL A 472 5.75 -13.45 2.70
N GLU A 473 6.97 -14.00 2.74
CA GLU A 473 7.20 -15.45 2.59
C GLU A 473 6.51 -16.25 3.71
N SER A 474 6.54 -15.74 4.96
CA SER A 474 5.80 -16.31 6.08
C SER A 474 4.29 -16.27 5.85
N LEU A 475 3.74 -15.13 5.41
CA LEU A 475 2.33 -14.99 5.06
C LEU A 475 1.90 -15.96 3.95
N VAL A 476 2.70 -16.09 2.89
CA VAL A 476 2.46 -17.06 1.81
C VAL A 476 2.50 -18.50 2.35
N GLY A 477 3.45 -18.82 3.23
CA GLY A 477 3.54 -20.12 3.88
C GLY A 477 2.32 -20.45 4.75
N LEU A 478 1.77 -19.48 5.47
CA LEU A 478 0.51 -19.65 6.21
C LEU A 478 -0.67 -19.88 5.26
N LEU A 479 -0.72 -19.14 4.15
CA LEU A 479 -1.78 -19.29 3.15
C LEU A 479 -1.70 -20.62 2.39
N GLN A 480 -0.53 -21.23 2.23
CA GLN A 480 -0.36 -22.53 1.57
C GLN A 480 -1.13 -23.66 2.26
N ARG A 481 -1.45 -23.52 3.56
CA ARG A 481 -2.30 -24.47 4.29
C ARG A 481 -3.74 -24.54 3.75
N PHE A 482 -4.19 -23.48 3.07
CA PHE A 482 -5.54 -23.41 2.53
C PHE A 482 -5.56 -23.82 1.04
N ARG A 483 -6.42 -24.76 0.65
CA ARG A 483 -6.62 -25.16 -0.75
C ARG A 483 -7.69 -24.25 -1.35
N THR A 484 -7.27 -23.35 -2.24
CA THR A 484 -8.14 -22.28 -2.77
C THR A 484 -8.54 -22.48 -4.24
N GLY A 485 -8.36 -23.66 -4.85
CA GLY A 485 -8.70 -23.88 -6.26
C GLY A 485 -7.90 -22.96 -7.18
N GLY A 486 -6.61 -23.24 -7.32
CA GLY A 486 -5.71 -22.39 -8.10
C GLY A 486 -4.26 -22.87 -8.18
N HIS A 487 -3.94 -24.04 -7.62
CA HIS A 487 -2.82 -24.80 -8.14
C HIS A 487 -3.26 -25.34 -9.51
N GLU A 488 -3.17 -24.49 -10.53
CA GLU A 488 -2.80 -25.03 -11.83
C GLU A 488 -1.64 -25.99 -11.57
N ARG A 489 -1.82 -27.24 -11.97
CA ARG A 489 -0.70 -28.11 -12.29
C ARG A 489 0.13 -27.36 -13.32
N ALA A 490 1.02 -26.48 -12.87
CA ALA A 490 2.22 -26.11 -13.59
C ALA A 490 3.03 -27.41 -13.65
N THR A 491 2.62 -28.24 -14.60
CA THR A 491 3.32 -29.44 -15.00
C THR A 491 4.75 -29.03 -15.26
N SER A 492 5.62 -29.65 -14.48
CA SER A 492 7.04 -29.78 -14.72
C SER A 492 7.28 -30.28 -16.14
N THR A 493 7.19 -29.38 -17.11
CA THR A 493 7.73 -29.60 -18.46
C THR A 493 9.15 -29.07 -18.50
N VAL A 494 9.96 -29.47 -17.51
CA VAL A 494 11.41 -29.57 -17.68
C VAL A 494 11.67 -30.95 -18.27
N SER A 495 11.32 -31.10 -19.56
CA SER A 495 11.77 -32.22 -20.37
C SER A 495 12.81 -31.70 -21.35
N ARG A 496 14.06 -31.99 -21.04
CA ARG A 496 15.18 -32.28 -21.94
C ARG A 496 14.99 -31.88 -23.42
N ARG A 497 15.72 -30.84 -23.82
CA ARG A 497 16.47 -30.79 -25.09
C ARG A 497 17.85 -30.23 -24.72
N ALA A 498 18.81 -31.07 -24.36
CA ALA A 498 19.81 -31.63 -25.26
C ALA A 498 19.49 -31.61 -26.76
N ALA A 499 20.13 -30.69 -27.47
CA ALA A 499 20.98 -30.95 -28.64
C ALA A 499 21.92 -29.76 -28.80
#